data_AF-A0AAD6YH17-F1
#
_entry.id   AF-A0AAD6YH17-F1
#
_cell.length_a   1.000
_cell.length_b   1.000
_cell.length_c   1.000
_cell.angle_alpha   90.00
_cell.angle_beta   90.00
_cell.angle_gamma   90.00
#
_symmetry.space_group_name_H-M   'P 1'
#
loop_
_entity.id
_entity.type
_entity.pdbx_description
1 polymer ?
#
loop_
_entity_poly.entity_id
_entity_poly.type
_entity_poly.pdbx_seq_one_letter_code
_entity_poly.pdbx_strand_id
1 'polypeptide(L)'
;MPADDAENIIPNATRECKKCHRAFPSSEKFAKCGHCRDIGRASAARKRAEAKGRNEAAEAAVRQSEAAEDRHVKRVKRRRVDDPESRADSDSGGDADHPFYNADSDIEDSSSEVFATHQLLFATLRARARSATASKKPLEFIGSFRMVVHPHESERERVQLTAQDVWKATGYRFTVRDNSKLKSGHKTRYFCSQDEGTKKASKPSQKPDAKHRENPGMTRFPCNGRLTISFRLHDESTRVVAIRLKHSVQHAPYYDVSLPSAAADIIRANIDWSTPSELITRVQAQFPSVTANQVGEACRSFTEVLWKRES
;
A
#
# COMPACT_ATOMS: atom_id res chain seq x y z
N MET A 1 23.39 72.20 38.77
CA MET A 1 23.97 70.97 38.21
C MET A 1 22.81 70.09 37.81
N PRO A 2 22.62 69.77 36.52
CA PRO A 2 21.52 68.92 36.09
C PRO A 2 21.80 67.49 36.56
N ALA A 3 20.80 66.88 37.20
CA ALA A 3 20.85 65.50 37.63
C ALA A 3 20.68 64.60 36.39
N ASP A 4 21.62 63.68 36.21
CA ASP A 4 21.60 62.69 35.14
C ASP A 4 20.37 61.79 35.28
N ASP A 5 19.46 61.88 34.30
CA ASP A 5 18.33 60.98 34.11
C ASP A 5 18.87 59.59 33.71
N ALA A 6 19.12 58.75 34.71
CA ALA A 6 19.45 57.34 34.50
C ALA A 6 18.20 56.61 33.94
N GLU A 7 18.15 56.45 32.61
CA GLU A 7 17.14 55.64 31.94
C GLU A 7 17.08 54.23 32.53
N ASN A 8 15.92 53.89 33.08
CA ASN A 8 15.64 52.61 33.71
C ASN A 8 15.48 51.54 32.61
N ILE A 9 16.59 50.92 32.19
CA ILE A 9 16.61 49.83 31.20
C ILE A 9 16.00 48.59 31.84
N ILE A 10 14.70 48.37 31.60
CA ILE A 10 14.01 47.15 32.02
C ILE A 10 14.70 45.96 31.33
N PRO A 11 15.22 44.96 32.09
CA PRO A 11 15.89 43.81 31.50
C PRO A 11 14.92 43.06 30.57
N ASN A 12 15.26 43.03 29.28
CA ASN A 12 14.44 42.43 28.24
C ASN A 12 14.28 40.94 28.52
N ALA A 13 13.07 40.51 28.90
CA ALA A 13 12.81 39.12 29.24
C ALA A 13 13.19 38.20 28.07
N THR A 14 14.01 37.18 28.34
CA THR A 14 14.45 36.20 27.35
C THR A 14 13.67 34.89 27.48
N ARG A 15 13.52 34.16 26.37
CA ARG A 15 12.93 32.81 26.31
C ARG A 15 13.92 31.86 25.67
N GLU A 16 13.88 30.59 26.03
CA GLU A 16 14.72 29.55 25.42
C GLU A 16 14.02 28.80 24.30
N CYS A 17 14.75 28.57 23.20
CA CYS A 17 14.25 27.80 22.07
C CYS A 17 14.19 26.30 22.43
N LYS A 18 13.00 25.70 22.43
CA LYS A 18 12.81 24.27 22.75
C LYS A 18 13.61 23.27 21.89
N LYS A 19 14.13 23.69 20.74
CA LYS A 19 14.86 22.81 19.81
C LYS A 19 16.39 22.90 19.97
N CYS A 20 16.93 24.07 20.25
CA CYS A 20 18.38 24.29 20.32
C CYS A 20 18.86 25.00 21.57
N HIS A 21 17.96 25.25 22.53
CA HIS A 21 18.20 25.88 23.82
C HIS A 21 18.82 27.30 23.78
N ARG A 22 18.95 27.94 22.61
CA ARG A 22 19.39 29.34 22.54
C ARG A 22 18.33 30.27 23.13
N ALA A 23 18.78 31.22 23.95
CA ALA A 23 17.99 32.35 24.41
C ALA A 23 17.66 33.30 23.24
N PHE A 24 16.44 33.83 23.22
CA PHE A 24 15.96 34.84 22.27
C PHE A 24 14.96 35.79 22.96
N PRO A 25 14.72 37.00 22.43
CA PRO A 25 13.83 37.98 23.06
C PRO A 25 12.40 37.46 23.19
N SER A 26 11.78 37.64 24.36
CA SER A 26 10.38 37.21 24.59
C SER A 26 9.36 37.97 23.75
N SER A 27 9.75 39.13 23.20
CA SER A 27 8.94 39.96 22.29
C SER A 27 8.71 39.32 20.92
N GLU A 28 9.46 38.27 20.54
CA GLU A 28 9.21 37.56 19.29
C GLU A 28 7.94 36.70 19.37
N LYS A 29 7.04 36.88 18.40
CA LYS A 29 5.78 36.11 18.27
C LYS A 29 5.99 34.60 18.00
N PHE A 30 7.22 34.18 17.69
CA PHE A 30 7.51 32.83 17.22
C PHE A 30 7.98 31.91 18.35
N ALA A 31 7.52 30.66 18.36
CA ALA A 31 7.92 29.65 19.34
C ALA A 31 9.34 29.08 19.12
N LYS A 32 10.05 29.52 18.07
CA LYS A 32 11.39 29.06 17.68
C LYS A 32 12.27 30.27 17.42
N CYS A 33 13.54 30.21 17.85
CA CYS A 33 14.52 31.24 17.55
C CYS A 33 14.77 31.39 16.03
N GLY A 34 15.29 32.55 15.62
CA GLY A 34 15.62 32.86 14.22
C GLY A 34 16.44 31.75 13.54
N HIS A 35 17.50 31.28 14.20
CA HIS A 35 18.38 30.21 13.67
C HIS A 35 17.62 28.92 13.32
N CYS A 36 16.73 28.44 14.20
CA CYS A 36 15.94 27.24 13.94
C CYS A 36 14.91 27.45 12.82
N ARG A 37 14.43 28.69 12.62
CA ARG A 37 13.52 29.04 11.53
C ARG A 37 14.26 29.05 10.20
N ASP A 38 15.49 29.57 10.16
CA ASP A 38 16.33 29.58 8.96
C ASP A 38 16.69 28.17 8.50
N ILE A 39 17.10 27.30 9.42
CA ILE A 39 17.32 25.87 9.10
C ILE A 39 16.03 25.24 8.55
N GLY A 40 14.88 25.56 9.13
CA GLY A 40 13.58 25.08 8.64
C GLY A 40 13.27 25.56 7.22
N ARG A 41 13.53 26.83 6.92
CA ARG A 41 13.35 27.43 5.59
C ARG A 41 14.29 26.79 4.56
N ALA A 42 15.57 26.66 4.89
CA ALA A 42 16.56 26.04 4.01
C ALA A 42 16.21 24.57 3.70
N SER A 43 15.79 23.80 4.72
CA SER A 43 15.35 22.41 4.54
C SER A 43 14.11 22.33 3.65
N ALA A 44 13.13 23.23 3.83
CA ALA A 44 11.94 23.27 2.99
C ALA A 44 12.27 23.65 1.53
N ALA A 45 13.18 24.61 1.32
CA ALA A 45 13.66 25.01 0.00
C ALA A 45 14.36 23.84 -0.72
N ARG A 46 15.25 23.12 -0.02
CA ARG A 46 15.91 21.93 -0.56
C ARG A 46 14.92 20.85 -0.96
N LYS A 47 13.93 20.54 -0.13
CA LYS A 47 12.88 19.57 -0.47
C LYS A 47 12.06 19.97 -1.71
N ARG A 48 11.77 21.26 -1.87
CA ARG A 48 11.09 21.78 -3.07
C ARG A 48 11.96 21.66 -4.32
N ALA A 49 13.27 21.97 -4.21
CA ALA A 49 14.21 21.80 -5.32
C ALA A 49 14.36 20.33 -5.74
N GLU A 50 14.48 19.41 -4.77
CA GLU A 50 14.53 17.97 -5.03
C GLU A 50 13.24 17.45 -5.69
N ALA A 51 12.07 17.94 -5.25
CA ALA A 51 10.79 17.58 -5.86
C ALA A 51 10.68 18.11 -7.31
N LYS A 52 11.15 19.35 -7.56
CA LYS A 52 11.18 19.94 -8.90
C LYS A 52 12.10 19.16 -9.84
N GLY A 53 13.31 18.81 -9.39
CA GLY A 53 14.25 18.01 -10.17
C GLY A 53 13.73 16.60 -10.50
N ARG A 54 12.96 15.98 -9.61
CA ARG A 54 12.30 14.68 -9.90
C ARG A 54 11.23 14.79 -10.97
N ASN A 55 10.45 15.89 -10.98
CA ASN A 55 9.46 16.12 -12.03
C ASN A 55 10.14 16.42 -13.38
N GLU A 56 11.17 17.26 -13.40
CA GLU A 56 11.93 17.57 -14.62
C GLU A 56 12.62 16.32 -15.19
N ALA A 57 13.20 15.47 -14.34
CA ALA A 57 13.78 14.20 -14.76
C ALA A 57 12.71 13.22 -15.30
N ALA A 58 11.52 13.19 -14.69
CA ALA A 58 10.41 12.38 -15.18
C ALA A 58 9.91 12.87 -16.55
N GLU A 59 9.76 14.19 -16.74
CA GLU A 59 9.38 14.77 -18.04
C GLU A 59 10.45 14.54 -19.11
N ALA A 60 11.74 14.64 -18.76
CA ALA A 60 12.83 14.34 -19.68
C ALA A 60 12.85 12.87 -20.11
N ALA A 61 12.55 11.94 -19.18
CA ALA A 61 12.44 10.52 -19.49
C ALA A 61 11.27 10.23 -20.46
N VAL A 62 10.13 10.89 -20.28
CA VAL A 62 8.98 10.77 -21.21
C VAL A 62 9.35 11.28 -22.61
N ARG A 63 9.99 12.45 -22.73
CA ARG A 63 10.44 12.97 -24.03
C ARG A 63 11.45 12.06 -24.72
N GLN A 64 12.34 11.42 -23.95
CA GLN A 64 13.31 10.46 -24.50
C GLN A 64 12.63 9.18 -25.00
N SER A 65 11.59 8.68 -24.32
CA SER A 65 10.82 7.53 -24.82
C SER A 65 10.05 7.85 -26.10
N GLU A 66 9.42 9.02 -26.20
CA GLU A 66 8.68 9.43 -27.41
C GLU A 66 9.63 9.57 -28.62
N ALA A 67 10.82 10.13 -28.41
CA ALA A 67 11.83 10.25 -29.47
C ALA A 67 12.43 8.89 -29.90
N ALA A 68 12.48 7.90 -28.99
CA ALA A 68 12.93 6.55 -29.31
C ALA A 68 11.89 5.76 -30.12
N GLU A 69 10.60 5.92 -29.83
CA GLU A 69 9.51 5.30 -30.60
C GLU A 69 9.44 5.84 -32.03
N ASP A 70 9.58 7.16 -32.24
CA ASP A 70 9.59 7.73 -33.60
C ASP A 70 10.80 7.24 -34.44
N ARG A 71 11.95 6.97 -33.80
CA ARG A 71 13.10 6.33 -34.47
C ARG A 71 12.86 4.85 -34.77
N HIS A 72 12.11 4.14 -33.94
CA HIS A 72 11.78 2.73 -34.18
C HIS A 72 10.83 2.58 -35.38
N VAL A 73 9.79 3.42 -35.46
CA VAL A 73 8.84 3.42 -36.59
C VAL A 73 9.53 3.73 -37.93
N LYS A 74 10.50 4.65 -37.94
CA LYS A 74 11.30 4.96 -39.14
C LYS A 74 12.26 3.84 -39.55
N ARG A 75 12.74 3.03 -38.59
CA ARG A 75 13.67 1.91 -38.84
C ARG A 75 12.95 0.64 -39.31
N VAL A 76 11.72 0.38 -38.85
CA VAL A 76 10.90 -0.76 -39.31
C VAL A 76 10.49 -0.63 -40.77
N LYS A 77 10.32 0.60 -41.28
CA LYS A 77 9.99 0.84 -42.70
C LYS A 77 11.14 0.58 -43.70
N ARG A 78 12.39 0.42 -43.25
CA ARG A 78 13.57 0.21 -44.12
C ARG A 78 14.17 -1.18 -44.11
N ARG A 79 13.67 -2.12 -43.28
CA ARG A 79 14.17 -3.50 -43.20
C ARG A 79 13.13 -4.52 -43.66
N ARG A 80 12.85 -4.50 -44.96
CA ARG A 80 12.47 -5.71 -45.71
C ARG A 80 13.45 -5.76 -46.87
N VAL A 81 14.47 -6.61 -46.76
CA VAL A 81 15.31 -7.25 -47.79
C VAL A 81 16.54 -7.80 -47.04
N ASP A 82 16.62 -9.14 -47.05
CA ASP A 82 17.76 -10.06 -46.95
C ASP A 82 18.58 -10.27 -45.63
N ASP A 83 18.44 -11.52 -45.14
CA ASP A 83 19.47 -12.52 -44.74
C ASP A 83 20.31 -12.40 -43.42
N PRO A 84 21.01 -13.47 -42.97
CA PRO A 84 20.92 -13.98 -41.60
C PRO A 84 22.29 -14.01 -40.87
N GLU A 85 22.30 -14.63 -39.67
CA GLU A 85 23.46 -15.04 -38.87
C GLU A 85 24.45 -13.97 -38.37
N SER A 86 24.51 -13.80 -37.04
CA SER A 86 25.80 -13.79 -36.33
C SER A 86 25.61 -13.94 -34.82
N ARG A 87 26.24 -14.98 -34.27
CA ARG A 87 26.65 -15.15 -32.87
C ARG A 87 27.58 -14.00 -32.44
N ALA A 88 27.57 -13.63 -31.15
CA ALA A 88 28.80 -13.49 -30.35
C ALA A 88 28.47 -13.15 -28.88
N ASP A 89 29.32 -13.71 -28.04
CA ASP A 89 29.42 -13.66 -26.59
C ASP A 89 29.67 -12.25 -26.03
N SER A 90 29.33 -12.03 -24.74
CA SER A 90 30.11 -11.16 -23.85
C SER A 90 29.80 -11.43 -22.38
N ASP A 91 30.88 -11.47 -21.63
CA ASP A 91 31.13 -12.00 -20.31
C ASP A 91 31.30 -10.87 -19.26
N SER A 92 31.09 -11.24 -18.00
CA SER A 92 31.69 -10.72 -16.76
C SER A 92 31.27 -9.39 -16.13
N GLY A 93 31.09 -9.47 -14.80
CA GLY A 93 31.10 -8.33 -13.88
C GLY A 93 30.34 -8.59 -12.57
N GLY A 94 30.87 -9.46 -11.71
CA GLY A 94 30.32 -9.73 -10.37
C GLY A 94 30.69 -8.64 -9.35
N ASP A 95 29.74 -8.28 -8.50
CA ASP A 95 29.98 -7.66 -7.20
C ASP A 95 29.06 -8.34 -6.17
N ALA A 96 29.69 -9.12 -5.30
CA ALA A 96 29.07 -9.73 -4.13
C ALA A 96 29.25 -8.77 -2.94
N ASP A 97 28.14 -8.35 -2.34
CA ASP A 97 27.90 -8.31 -0.89
C ASP A 97 26.80 -7.30 -0.55
N HIS A 98 25.56 -7.72 -0.79
CA HIS A 98 24.41 -7.22 -0.05
C HIS A 98 23.30 -8.28 -0.10
N PRO A 99 22.74 -8.77 1.02
CA PRO A 99 21.55 -9.62 1.01
C PRO A 99 20.31 -8.76 0.76
N PHE A 100 20.33 -8.00 -0.34
CA PHE A 100 19.22 -7.21 -0.83
C PHE A 100 18.50 -8.07 -1.86
N TYR A 101 17.35 -8.62 -1.48
CA TYR A 101 16.47 -9.39 -2.36
C TYR A 101 16.29 -8.65 -3.70
N ASN A 102 16.93 -9.13 -4.77
CA ASN A 102 16.80 -8.60 -6.12
C ASN A 102 15.31 -8.50 -6.50
N ALA A 103 14.84 -7.27 -6.70
CA ALA A 103 13.43 -6.95 -6.90
C ALA A 103 12.95 -7.21 -8.34
N ASP A 104 13.88 -7.39 -9.28
CA ASP A 104 13.64 -7.30 -10.72
C ASP A 104 14.13 -8.52 -11.53
N SER A 105 14.28 -9.70 -10.91
CA SER A 105 14.32 -10.92 -11.72
C SER A 105 12.91 -11.19 -12.25
N ASP A 106 12.56 -10.51 -13.36
CA ASP A 106 11.49 -10.84 -14.30
C ASP A 106 11.82 -12.16 -15.01
N ILE A 107 12.15 -13.19 -14.23
CA ILE A 107 12.24 -14.54 -14.72
C ILE A 107 10.79 -14.99 -14.87
N GLU A 108 10.39 -15.18 -16.13
CA GLU A 108 9.31 -16.09 -16.48
C GLU A 108 9.61 -17.41 -15.78
N ASP A 109 9.03 -17.56 -14.58
CA ASP A 109 9.23 -18.73 -13.76
C ASP A 109 8.60 -19.90 -14.53
N SER A 110 9.44 -20.73 -15.15
CA SER A 110 9.02 -21.86 -15.99
C SER A 110 8.12 -22.86 -15.23
N SER A 111 8.00 -22.70 -13.91
CA SER A 111 7.08 -23.45 -13.05
C SER A 111 5.67 -22.85 -12.91
N SER A 112 5.38 -21.72 -13.56
CA SER A 112 4.05 -21.09 -13.50
C SER A 112 3.03 -21.85 -14.35
N GLU A 113 2.00 -22.38 -13.70
CA GLU A 113 0.87 -23.00 -14.41
C GLU A 113 -0.04 -21.93 -15.04
N VAL A 114 -0.36 -22.09 -16.32
CA VAL A 114 -1.25 -21.17 -17.05
C VAL A 114 -2.66 -21.73 -17.07
N PHE A 115 -3.61 -20.97 -16.55
CA PHE A 115 -5.03 -21.31 -16.47
C PHE A 115 -5.82 -20.56 -17.53
N ALA A 116 -6.80 -21.25 -18.13
CA ALA A 116 -7.67 -20.68 -19.16
C ALA A 116 -8.53 -19.52 -18.63
N THR A 117 -8.98 -19.61 -17.37
CA THR A 117 -9.86 -18.61 -16.74
C THR A 117 -9.47 -18.34 -15.30
N HIS A 118 -9.89 -17.18 -14.77
CA HIS A 118 -9.69 -16.85 -13.36
C HIS A 118 -10.41 -17.85 -12.45
N GLN A 119 -11.61 -18.33 -12.83
CA GLN A 119 -12.38 -19.29 -12.05
C GLN A 119 -11.61 -20.60 -11.88
N LEU A 120 -10.98 -21.10 -12.94
CA LEU A 120 -10.20 -22.33 -12.88
C LEU A 120 -8.95 -22.17 -12.01
N LEU A 121 -8.27 -21.02 -12.11
CA LEU A 121 -7.14 -20.71 -11.24
C LEU A 121 -7.56 -20.77 -9.77
N PHE A 122 -8.60 -20.02 -9.39
CA PHE A 122 -9.02 -19.94 -8.00
C PHE A 122 -9.66 -21.23 -7.47
N ALA A 123 -10.32 -22.02 -8.32
CA ALA A 123 -10.76 -23.37 -7.97
C ALA A 123 -9.57 -24.29 -7.65
N THR A 124 -8.52 -24.25 -8.47
CA THR A 124 -7.29 -25.02 -8.28
C THR A 124 -6.54 -24.58 -7.02
N LEU A 125 -6.39 -23.27 -6.82
CA LEU A 125 -5.78 -22.70 -5.60
C LEU A 125 -6.53 -23.15 -4.34
N ARG A 126 -7.88 -23.12 -4.38
CA ARG A 126 -8.72 -23.57 -3.26
C ARG A 126 -8.52 -25.07 -2.97
N ALA A 127 -8.47 -25.91 -4.01
CA ALA A 127 -8.21 -27.34 -3.85
C ALA A 127 -6.83 -27.60 -3.23
N ARG A 128 -5.80 -26.87 -3.67
CA ARG A 128 -4.44 -26.96 -3.10
C ARG A 128 -4.38 -26.48 -1.66
N ALA A 129 -5.03 -25.38 -1.31
CA ALA A 129 -5.09 -24.90 0.06
C ALA A 129 -5.76 -25.92 1.00
N ARG A 130 -6.84 -26.57 0.56
CA ARG A 130 -7.50 -27.66 1.32
C ARG A 130 -6.59 -28.88 1.47
N SER A 131 -5.92 -29.29 0.39
CA SER A 131 -4.99 -30.42 0.42
C SER A 131 -3.79 -30.16 1.34
N ALA A 132 -3.19 -28.96 1.26
CA ALA A 132 -2.11 -28.51 2.14
C ALA A 132 -2.56 -28.51 3.61
N THR A 133 -3.78 -28.03 3.87
CA THR A 133 -4.41 -28.04 5.20
C THR A 133 -4.61 -29.46 5.73
N ALA A 134 -5.13 -30.38 4.92
CA ALA A 134 -5.38 -31.76 5.32
C ALA A 134 -4.07 -32.54 5.56
N SER A 135 -3.05 -32.29 4.74
CA SER A 135 -1.75 -32.96 4.82
C SER A 135 -0.74 -32.25 5.73
N LYS A 136 -1.10 -31.10 6.33
CA LYS A 136 -0.22 -30.24 7.13
C LYS A 136 1.08 -29.86 6.41
N LYS A 137 1.03 -29.68 5.09
CA LYS A 137 2.16 -29.28 4.26
C LYS A 137 2.15 -27.78 3.99
N PRO A 138 3.32 -27.16 3.69
CA PRO A 138 3.38 -25.80 3.18
C PRO A 138 2.49 -25.62 1.95
N LEU A 139 1.81 -24.48 1.86
CA LEU A 139 1.07 -24.11 0.66
C LEU A 139 1.98 -23.29 -0.26
N GLU A 140 2.30 -23.87 -1.42
CA GLU A 140 2.99 -23.17 -2.50
C GLU A 140 2.12 -23.22 -3.77
N PHE A 141 2.00 -22.08 -4.44
CA PHE A 141 1.21 -21.95 -5.64
C PHE A 141 1.81 -20.89 -6.56
N ILE A 142 1.99 -21.25 -7.83
CA ILE A 142 2.46 -20.35 -8.88
C ILE A 142 1.54 -20.57 -10.07
N GLY A 143 0.81 -19.54 -10.45
CA GLY A 143 -0.13 -19.65 -11.54
C GLY A 143 -0.50 -18.32 -12.16
N SER A 144 -0.96 -18.35 -13.40
CA SER A 144 -1.38 -17.16 -14.13
C SER A 144 -2.61 -17.42 -15.00
N PHE A 145 -3.33 -16.36 -15.34
CA PHE A 145 -4.40 -16.41 -16.34
C PHE A 145 -4.38 -15.13 -17.17
N ARG A 146 -4.98 -15.21 -18.35
CA ARG A 146 -5.17 -14.06 -19.24
C ARG A 146 -6.56 -13.49 -19.06
N MET A 147 -6.68 -12.16 -19.15
CA MET A 147 -7.97 -11.50 -19.18
C MET A 147 -7.98 -10.32 -20.13
N VAL A 148 -9.16 -10.02 -20.65
CA VAL A 148 -9.42 -8.79 -21.42
C VAL A 148 -9.59 -7.65 -20.44
N VAL A 149 -8.96 -6.51 -20.72
CA VAL A 149 -9.07 -5.31 -19.86
C VAL A 149 -10.35 -4.58 -20.18
N HIS A 150 -11.13 -4.30 -19.14
CA HIS A 150 -12.21 -3.33 -19.23
C HIS A 150 -11.63 -1.92 -18.98
N PRO A 151 -11.96 -0.91 -19.81
CA PRO A 151 -11.39 0.45 -19.72
C PRO A 151 -11.56 1.16 -18.37
N HIS A 152 -12.52 0.72 -17.55
CA HIS A 152 -12.91 1.40 -16.33
C HIS A 152 -12.22 0.91 -15.06
N GLU A 153 -11.51 -0.22 -15.10
CA GLU A 153 -10.86 -0.79 -13.91
C GLU A 153 -9.37 -0.47 -13.89
N SER A 154 -8.90 0.14 -12.80
CA SER A 154 -7.48 0.43 -12.65
C SER A 154 -6.68 -0.85 -12.37
N GLU A 155 -5.43 -0.91 -12.81
CA GLU A 155 -4.54 -2.06 -12.56
C GLU A 155 -4.40 -2.35 -11.06
N ARG A 156 -4.34 -1.28 -10.25
CA ARG A 156 -4.27 -1.36 -8.79
C ARG A 156 -5.52 -2.01 -8.21
N GLU A 157 -6.69 -1.62 -8.68
CA GLU A 157 -7.97 -2.19 -8.24
C GLU A 157 -8.05 -3.67 -8.60
N ARG A 158 -7.62 -4.04 -9.82
CA ARG A 158 -7.55 -5.45 -10.23
C ARG A 158 -6.65 -6.29 -9.32
N VAL A 159 -5.47 -5.77 -8.98
CA VAL A 159 -4.55 -6.45 -8.06
C VAL A 159 -5.15 -6.59 -6.65
N GLN A 160 -5.90 -5.58 -6.18
CA GLN A 160 -6.62 -5.66 -4.91
C GLN A 160 -7.74 -6.70 -4.94
N LEU A 161 -8.56 -6.74 -5.99
CA LEU A 161 -9.61 -7.76 -6.16
C LEU A 161 -9.01 -9.17 -6.21
N THR A 162 -7.91 -9.34 -6.96
CA THR A 162 -7.17 -10.60 -7.03
C THR A 162 -6.69 -11.05 -5.64
N ALA A 163 -6.18 -10.13 -4.81
CA ALA A 163 -5.78 -10.43 -3.44
C ALA A 163 -6.98 -10.86 -2.55
N GLN A 164 -8.16 -10.27 -2.76
CA GLN A 164 -9.39 -10.70 -2.08
C GLN A 164 -9.81 -12.10 -2.50
N ASP A 165 -9.70 -12.43 -3.79
CA ASP A 165 -10.03 -13.77 -4.29
C ASP A 165 -9.04 -14.83 -3.78
N VAL A 166 -7.74 -14.49 -3.66
CA VAL A 166 -6.77 -15.35 -2.97
C VAL A 166 -7.19 -15.59 -1.52
N TRP A 167 -7.64 -14.55 -0.81
CA TRP A 167 -8.13 -14.70 0.56
C TRP A 167 -9.36 -15.60 0.62
N LYS A 168 -10.37 -15.39 -0.23
CA LYS A 168 -11.56 -16.26 -0.30
C LYS A 168 -11.22 -17.71 -0.66
N ALA A 169 -10.20 -17.93 -1.50
CA ALA A 169 -9.79 -19.26 -1.91
C ALA A 169 -9.00 -20.01 -0.82
N THR A 170 -8.20 -19.30 -0.02
CA THR A 170 -7.21 -19.91 0.89
C THR A 170 -7.53 -19.73 2.38
N GLY A 171 -8.35 -18.75 2.75
CA GLY A 171 -8.56 -18.32 4.14
C GLY A 171 -7.43 -17.44 4.71
N TYR A 172 -6.33 -17.28 3.97
CA TYR A 172 -5.20 -16.43 4.38
C TYR A 172 -5.38 -15.01 3.86
N ARG A 173 -5.40 -14.04 4.78
CA ARG A 173 -5.46 -12.62 4.43
C ARG A 173 -4.06 -12.04 4.34
N PHE A 174 -3.81 -11.22 3.34
CA PHE A 174 -2.50 -10.60 3.12
C PHE A 174 -2.57 -9.06 3.23
N THR A 175 -1.53 -8.45 3.80
CA THR A 175 -1.34 -7.00 3.87
C THR A 175 -0.27 -6.55 2.91
N VAL A 176 -0.52 -5.43 2.22
CA VAL A 176 0.42 -4.86 1.25
C VAL A 176 1.76 -4.54 1.92
N ARG A 177 2.84 -5.05 1.34
CA ARG A 177 4.21 -4.67 1.69
C ARG A 177 4.64 -3.47 0.85
N ASP A 178 4.56 -3.63 -0.47
CA ASP A 178 5.00 -2.64 -1.44
C ASP A 178 4.27 -2.83 -2.77
N ASN A 179 4.09 -1.71 -3.46
CA ASN A 179 3.52 -1.64 -4.80
C ASN A 179 4.58 -1.04 -5.73
N SER A 180 5.06 -1.84 -6.66
CA SER A 180 6.01 -1.42 -7.68
C SER A 180 5.28 -1.26 -9.02
N LYS A 181 5.48 -0.11 -9.65
CA LYS A 181 5.10 0.07 -11.07
C LYS A 181 6.15 -0.64 -11.91
N LEU A 182 5.71 -1.53 -12.80
CA LEU A 182 6.54 -2.14 -13.83
C LEU A 182 6.40 -1.34 -15.12
N LYS A 183 7.39 -1.43 -16.02
CA LYS A 183 7.27 -0.81 -17.36
C LYS A 183 6.03 -1.30 -18.11
N SER A 184 5.67 -2.56 -17.91
CA SER A 184 4.54 -3.23 -18.55
C SER A 184 3.35 -3.45 -17.62
N GLY A 185 3.28 -2.81 -16.44
CA GLY A 185 2.09 -2.92 -15.57
C GLY A 185 2.36 -2.69 -14.08
N HIS A 186 1.78 -3.54 -13.23
CA HIS A 186 1.80 -3.38 -11.77
C HIS A 186 2.24 -4.66 -11.05
N LYS A 187 2.99 -4.53 -9.96
CA LYS A 187 3.37 -5.64 -9.09
C LYS A 187 3.18 -5.24 -7.64
N THR A 188 2.40 -6.03 -6.91
CA THR A 188 2.24 -5.85 -5.47
C THR A 188 2.75 -7.07 -4.75
N ARG A 189 3.61 -6.84 -3.75
CA ARG A 189 4.01 -7.87 -2.80
C ARG A 189 3.25 -7.66 -1.51
N TYR A 190 2.91 -8.77 -0.88
CA TYR A 190 2.17 -8.80 0.36
C TYR A 190 2.82 -9.75 1.36
N PHE A 191 2.53 -9.50 2.63
CA PHE A 191 2.82 -10.41 3.74
C PHE A 191 1.53 -10.96 4.32
N CYS A 192 1.56 -12.16 4.89
CA CYS A 192 0.43 -12.69 5.63
C CYS A 192 0.10 -11.74 6.78
N SER A 193 -1.18 -11.39 6.90
CA SER A 193 -1.67 -10.46 7.91
C SER A 193 -1.43 -10.98 9.32
N GLN A 194 -1.28 -12.29 9.51
CA GLN A 194 -1.03 -12.96 10.79
C GLN A 194 0.46 -13.32 10.98
N ASP A 195 1.36 -12.90 10.09
CA ASP A 195 2.78 -13.17 10.24
C ASP A 195 3.37 -12.41 11.43
N GLU A 196 4.02 -13.12 12.34
CA GLU A 196 4.71 -12.55 13.49
C GLU A 196 5.95 -11.75 13.09
N GLY A 197 6.68 -12.20 12.06
CA GLY A 197 7.90 -11.54 11.59
C GLY A 197 7.67 -10.14 11.01
N THR A 198 6.41 -9.80 10.71
CA THR A 198 6.01 -8.50 10.15
C THR A 198 5.27 -7.63 11.16
N LYS A 199 5.19 -8.08 12.42
CA LYS A 199 4.56 -7.34 13.51
C LYS A 199 5.24 -5.99 13.69
N LYS A 200 4.48 -4.92 13.50
CA LYS A 200 4.92 -3.58 13.90
C LYS A 200 4.98 -3.52 15.42
N ALA A 201 6.08 -2.98 15.97
CA ALA A 201 6.17 -2.70 17.39
C ALA A 201 4.96 -1.86 17.84
N SER A 202 4.33 -2.26 18.95
CA SER A 202 3.25 -1.48 19.54
C SER A 202 3.80 -0.12 19.95
N LYS A 203 3.08 0.94 19.57
CA LYS A 203 3.31 2.29 20.08
C LYS A 203 2.14 2.63 21.00
N PRO A 204 2.16 2.16 22.26
CA PRO A 204 1.11 2.51 23.20
C PRO A 204 1.07 4.03 23.35
N SER A 205 -0.14 4.60 23.29
CA SER A 205 -0.33 6.03 23.50
C SER A 205 -0.11 6.33 24.97
N GLN A 206 0.75 7.30 25.27
CA GLN A 206 1.03 7.80 26.63
C GLN A 206 0.03 8.87 27.09
N LYS A 207 -1.01 9.15 26.29
CA LYS A 207 -2.02 10.15 26.65
C LYS A 207 -2.93 9.61 27.75
N PRO A 208 -3.28 10.42 28.77
CA PRO A 208 -4.15 9.99 29.88
C PRO A 208 -5.53 9.50 29.42
N ASP A 209 -6.06 10.04 28.32
CA ASP A 209 -7.36 9.64 27.74
C ASP A 209 -7.21 8.76 26.48
N ALA A 210 -6.15 7.96 26.41
CA ALA A 210 -5.95 7.05 25.27
C ALA A 210 -7.04 5.96 25.26
N LYS A 211 -8.03 6.10 24.35
CA LYS A 211 -9.04 5.07 24.11
C LYS A 211 -8.35 3.73 23.81
N HIS A 212 -8.59 2.74 24.67
CA HIS A 212 -8.13 1.38 24.43
C HIS A 212 -8.84 0.81 23.19
N ARG A 213 -8.14 -0.03 22.43
CA ARG A 213 -8.78 -0.73 21.31
C ARG A 213 -9.77 -1.74 21.87
N GLU A 214 -11.02 -1.70 21.41
CA GLU A 214 -12.05 -2.66 21.82
C GLU A 214 -11.75 -4.07 21.31
N ASN A 215 -11.08 -4.18 20.15
CA ASN A 215 -10.79 -5.48 19.56
C ASN A 215 -9.48 -6.06 20.08
N PRO A 216 -9.49 -7.32 20.58
CA PRO A 216 -8.25 -8.01 20.92
C PRO A 216 -7.34 -8.08 19.69
N GLY A 217 -6.04 -7.94 19.93
CA GLY A 217 -5.05 -8.08 18.88
C GLY A 217 -5.16 -9.46 18.21
N MET A 218 -5.09 -9.50 16.89
CA MET A 218 -5.12 -10.77 16.16
C MET A 218 -3.90 -11.64 16.47
N THR A 219 -4.15 -12.93 16.76
CA THR A 219 -3.13 -13.97 16.96
C THR A 219 -2.15 -14.02 15.79
N ARG A 220 -0.86 -14.14 16.11
CA ARG A 220 0.24 -14.16 15.15
C ARG A 220 0.91 -15.52 15.11
N PHE A 221 1.48 -15.84 13.96
CA PHE A 221 2.14 -17.11 13.69
C PHE A 221 3.43 -16.89 12.91
N PRO A 222 4.48 -17.71 13.11
CA PRO A 222 5.73 -17.62 12.38
C PRO A 222 5.62 -18.23 10.97
N CYS A 223 4.61 -17.81 10.19
CA CYS A 223 4.26 -18.47 8.94
C CYS A 223 5.06 -18.03 7.72
N ASN A 224 5.73 -16.87 7.78
CA ASN A 224 6.49 -16.30 6.67
C ASN A 224 5.69 -16.24 5.36
N GLY A 225 4.37 -16.06 5.47
CA GLY A 225 3.46 -16.09 4.33
C GLY A 225 3.69 -14.90 3.39
N ARG A 226 3.89 -15.19 2.10
CA ARG A 226 4.18 -14.21 1.06
C ARG A 226 3.27 -14.42 -0.13
N LEU A 227 2.74 -13.32 -0.64
CA LEU A 227 1.94 -13.29 -1.85
C LEU A 227 2.51 -12.22 -2.77
N THR A 228 2.75 -12.56 -4.03
CA THR A 228 3.07 -11.59 -5.08
C THR A 228 2.01 -11.71 -6.14
N ILE A 229 1.41 -10.58 -6.49
CA ILE A 229 0.48 -10.48 -7.61
C ILE A 229 1.09 -9.50 -8.59
N SER A 230 1.23 -9.92 -9.84
CA SER A 230 1.60 -9.05 -10.93
C SER A 230 0.51 -9.00 -11.99
N PHE A 231 0.27 -7.80 -12.48
CA PHE A 231 -0.63 -7.49 -13.57
C PHE A 231 0.21 -6.90 -14.69
N ARG A 232 0.35 -7.61 -15.81
CA ARG A 232 1.28 -7.24 -16.89
C ARG A 232 0.58 -7.19 -18.25
N LEU A 233 1.04 -6.29 -19.11
CA LEU A 233 0.72 -6.23 -20.53
C LEU A 233 1.19 -7.51 -21.22
N HIS A 234 0.28 -8.17 -21.94
CA HIS A 234 0.63 -9.28 -22.84
C HIS A 234 0.54 -8.79 -24.28
N ASP A 235 -0.65 -8.38 -24.71
CA ASP A 235 -0.89 -7.67 -25.99
C ASP A 235 -1.75 -6.43 -25.74
N GLU A 236 -2.05 -5.65 -26.77
CA GLU A 236 -2.81 -4.39 -26.68
C GLU A 236 -4.10 -4.52 -25.85
N SER A 237 -4.86 -5.60 -26.05
CA SER A 237 -6.16 -5.85 -25.42
C SER A 237 -6.13 -6.83 -24.23
N THR A 238 -5.00 -7.53 -24.03
CA THR A 238 -4.92 -8.63 -23.05
C THR A 238 -3.91 -8.32 -21.95
N ARG A 239 -4.19 -8.79 -20.74
CA ARG A 239 -3.27 -8.72 -19.61
C ARG A 239 -3.12 -10.09 -18.98
N VAL A 240 -1.95 -10.33 -18.43
CA VAL A 240 -1.65 -11.51 -17.64
C VAL A 240 -1.68 -11.13 -16.17
N VAL A 241 -2.50 -11.84 -15.41
CA VAL A 241 -2.50 -11.80 -13.95
C VAL A 241 -1.75 -13.02 -13.47
N ALA A 242 -0.64 -12.82 -12.77
CA ALA A 242 0.16 -13.90 -12.19
C ALA A 242 0.17 -13.80 -10.67
N ILE A 243 0.02 -14.95 -10.02
CA ILE A 243 -0.03 -15.14 -8.57
C ILE A 243 1.10 -16.07 -8.17
N ARG A 244 1.94 -15.61 -7.25
CA ARG A 244 2.94 -16.44 -6.56
C ARG A 244 2.66 -16.38 -5.06
N LEU A 245 2.24 -17.50 -4.50
CA LEU A 245 1.87 -17.65 -3.10
C LEU A 245 2.78 -18.69 -2.45
N LYS A 246 3.34 -18.35 -1.30
CA LYS A 246 4.08 -19.26 -0.43
C LYS A 246 3.65 -19.05 1.01
N HIS A 247 3.32 -20.13 1.70
CA HIS A 247 2.89 -20.10 3.09
C HIS A 247 3.42 -21.33 3.84
N SER A 248 4.41 -21.12 4.71
CA SER A 248 5.21 -22.22 5.27
C SER A 248 4.52 -22.94 6.43
N VAL A 249 3.81 -22.20 7.29
CA VAL A 249 3.17 -22.75 8.49
C VAL A 249 1.67 -22.59 8.39
N GLN A 250 0.93 -23.67 8.56
CA GLN A 250 -0.53 -23.62 8.65
C GLN A 250 -0.96 -22.99 9.98
N HIS A 251 -1.91 -22.08 9.92
CA HIS A 251 -2.53 -21.52 11.10
C HIS A 251 -4.03 -21.31 10.90
N ALA A 252 -4.72 -20.98 12.00
CA ALA A 252 -6.14 -20.63 11.96
C ALA A 252 -6.37 -19.50 10.93
N PRO A 253 -7.40 -19.62 10.07
CA PRO A 253 -7.72 -18.60 9.10
C PRO A 253 -7.92 -17.22 9.72
N TYR A 254 -7.77 -16.19 8.89
CA TYR A 254 -8.05 -14.83 9.32
C TYR A 254 -9.54 -14.68 9.63
N TYR A 255 -9.87 -14.30 10.87
CA TYR A 255 -11.24 -13.97 11.24
C TYR A 255 -11.64 -12.64 10.60
N ASP A 256 -12.68 -12.64 9.76
CA ASP A 256 -13.11 -11.42 9.10
C ASP A 256 -13.76 -10.45 10.10
N VAL A 257 -13.07 -9.33 10.33
CA VAL A 257 -13.55 -8.22 11.15
C VAL A 257 -14.28 -7.16 10.32
N SER A 258 -14.70 -7.48 9.09
CA SER A 258 -15.56 -6.61 8.30
C SER A 258 -16.98 -6.60 8.87
N LEU A 259 -17.72 -5.52 8.59
CA LEU A 259 -19.14 -5.46 8.92
C LEU A 259 -19.89 -6.41 7.98
N PRO A 260 -20.63 -7.41 8.48
CA PRO A 260 -21.42 -8.31 7.64
C PRO A 260 -22.37 -7.52 6.73
N SER A 261 -22.57 -7.95 5.48
CA SER A 261 -23.44 -7.24 4.53
C SER A 261 -24.86 -7.08 5.07
N ALA A 262 -25.42 -8.12 5.69
CA ALA A 262 -26.73 -8.09 6.33
C ALA A 262 -26.79 -7.05 7.47
N ALA A 263 -25.72 -6.89 8.25
CA ALA A 263 -25.63 -5.83 9.26
C ALA A 263 -25.57 -4.44 8.61
N ALA A 264 -24.81 -4.29 7.52
CA ALA A 264 -24.75 -3.05 6.75
C ALA A 264 -26.10 -2.69 6.12
N ASP A 265 -26.89 -3.69 5.68
CA ASP A 265 -28.22 -3.49 5.12
C ASP A 265 -29.21 -3.02 6.19
N ILE A 266 -29.15 -3.57 7.42
CA ILE A 266 -29.94 -3.07 8.56
C ILE A 266 -29.62 -1.60 8.84
N ILE A 267 -28.33 -1.24 8.86
CA ILE A 267 -27.92 0.15 9.08
C ILE A 267 -28.47 1.03 7.97
N ARG A 268 -28.22 0.67 6.70
CA ARG A 268 -28.66 1.47 5.54
C ARG A 268 -30.18 1.64 5.52
N ALA A 269 -30.92 0.59 5.82
CA ALA A 269 -32.37 0.60 5.83
C ALA A 269 -32.96 1.34 7.04
N ASN A 270 -32.17 1.87 7.98
CA ASN A 270 -32.70 2.56 9.16
C ASN A 270 -31.96 3.87 9.49
N ILE A 271 -31.00 4.27 8.65
CA ILE A 271 -30.10 5.38 8.96
C ILE A 271 -30.80 6.73 9.05
N ASP A 272 -31.91 6.91 8.32
CA ASP A 272 -32.63 8.18 8.25
C ASP A 272 -33.59 8.39 9.44
N TRP A 273 -33.93 7.33 10.18
CA TRP A 273 -34.94 7.36 11.25
C TRP A 273 -34.52 6.62 12.52
N SER A 274 -33.24 6.34 12.70
CA SER A 274 -32.73 5.74 13.93
C SER A 274 -31.43 6.41 14.35
N THR A 275 -31.29 6.60 15.65
CA THR A 275 -30.04 7.12 16.22
C THR A 275 -28.94 6.06 16.14
N PRO A 276 -27.65 6.46 16.08
CA PRO A 276 -26.55 5.49 16.10
C PRO A 276 -26.60 4.51 17.27
N SER A 277 -27.03 4.95 18.46
CA SER A 277 -27.16 4.08 19.65
C SER A 277 -28.23 2.99 19.48
N GLU A 278 -29.35 3.32 18.86
CA GLU A 278 -30.41 2.34 18.55
C GLU A 278 -29.95 1.35 17.47
N LEU A 279 -29.24 1.83 16.45
CA LEU A 279 -28.66 0.99 15.40
C LEU A 279 -27.61 0.03 15.96
N ILE A 280 -26.74 0.51 16.87
CA ILE A 280 -25.76 -0.33 17.56
C ILE A 280 -26.48 -1.47 18.30
N THR A 281 -27.46 -1.13 19.13
CA THR A 281 -28.22 -2.12 19.90
C THR A 281 -28.89 -3.15 18.99
N ARG A 282 -29.55 -2.68 17.91
CA ARG A 282 -30.26 -3.55 16.96
C ARG A 282 -29.32 -4.47 16.18
N VAL A 283 -28.20 -3.93 15.68
CA VAL A 283 -27.22 -4.71 14.92
C VAL A 283 -26.55 -5.74 15.83
N GLN A 284 -26.15 -5.37 17.04
CA GLN A 284 -25.48 -6.26 17.98
C GLN A 284 -26.39 -7.39 18.48
N ALA A 285 -27.71 -7.15 18.58
CA ALA A 285 -28.68 -8.19 18.90
C ALA A 285 -28.71 -9.32 17.85
N GLN A 286 -28.45 -9.01 16.57
CA GLN A 286 -28.42 -10.00 15.48
C GLN A 286 -27.00 -10.46 15.14
N PHE A 287 -26.00 -9.62 15.37
CA PHE A 287 -24.59 -9.86 15.05
C PHE A 287 -23.71 -9.53 16.27
N PRO A 288 -23.63 -10.42 17.27
CA PRO A 288 -22.92 -10.14 18.54
C PRO A 288 -21.44 -9.82 18.38
N SER A 289 -20.82 -10.23 17.27
CA SER A 289 -19.41 -9.96 16.97
C SER A 289 -19.15 -8.55 16.40
N VAL A 290 -20.20 -7.78 16.08
CA VAL A 290 -20.08 -6.43 15.53
C VAL A 290 -19.91 -5.42 16.67
N THR A 291 -18.92 -4.54 16.57
CA THR A 291 -18.67 -3.51 17.58
C THR A 291 -19.44 -2.23 17.30
N ALA A 292 -19.67 -1.43 18.35
CA ALA A 292 -20.28 -0.11 18.24
C ALA A 292 -19.51 0.80 17.27
N ASN A 293 -18.17 0.69 17.26
CA ASN A 293 -17.32 1.44 16.35
C ASN A 293 -17.57 1.07 14.88
N GLN A 294 -17.74 -0.21 14.54
CA GLN A 294 -18.04 -0.64 13.17
C GLN A 294 -19.39 -0.09 12.69
N VAL A 295 -20.41 -0.13 13.55
CA VAL A 295 -21.72 0.45 13.25
C VAL A 295 -21.61 1.97 13.05
N GLY A 296 -20.90 2.66 13.94
CA GLY A 296 -20.71 4.11 13.85
C GLY A 296 -19.93 4.55 12.61
N GLU A 297 -18.89 3.82 12.23
CA GLU A 297 -18.14 4.05 10.97
C GLU A 297 -19.03 3.84 9.74
N ALA A 298 -19.84 2.77 9.72
CA ALA A 298 -20.77 2.50 8.63
C ALA A 298 -21.85 3.59 8.52
N CYS A 299 -22.44 4.02 9.64
CA CYS A 299 -23.38 5.14 9.66
C CYS A 299 -22.74 6.39 9.05
N ARG A 300 -21.56 6.79 9.52
CA ARG A 300 -20.83 7.95 8.99
C ARG A 300 -20.61 7.84 7.48
N SER A 301 -20.16 6.67 7.02
CA SER A 301 -19.91 6.44 5.59
C SER A 301 -21.18 6.55 4.74
N PHE A 302 -22.33 6.06 5.21
CA PHE A 302 -23.58 6.15 4.45
C PHE A 302 -24.15 7.57 4.46
N THR A 303 -24.09 8.25 5.61
CA THR A 303 -24.47 9.66 5.71
C THR A 303 -23.61 10.52 4.78
N GLU A 304 -22.28 10.34 4.75
CA GLU A 304 -21.42 11.07 3.80
C GLU A 304 -21.82 10.90 2.33
N VAL A 305 -22.33 9.73 1.94
CA VAL A 305 -22.81 9.47 0.57
C VAL A 305 -24.14 10.17 0.29
N LEU A 306 -25.06 10.18 1.25
CA LEU A 306 -26.34 10.88 1.11
C LEU A 306 -26.13 12.38 0.93
N TRP A 307 -25.27 12.99 1.76
CA TRP A 307 -25.03 14.44 1.73
C TRP A 307 -24.32 14.89 0.45
N LYS A 308 -23.44 14.04 -0.11
CA LYS A 308 -22.77 14.31 -1.40
C LYS A 308 -23.66 14.12 -2.63
N ARG A 309 -24.82 13.47 -2.49
CA ARG A 309 -25.79 13.32 -3.59
C ARG A 309 -26.79 14.48 -3.65
N GLU A 310 -26.98 15.16 -2.52
CA GLU A 310 -27.90 16.29 -2.38
C GLU A 310 -27.22 17.66 -2.61
N SER A 311 -25.92 17.68 -2.89
CA SER A 311 -25.12 18.89 -3.21
C SER A 311 -24.59 18.86 -4.64
#